data_AF-A0AAD9XFG9-F1
#
_entry.id   AF-A0AAD9XFG9-F1
#
_cell.length_a   1.000
_cell.length_b   1.000
_cell.length_c   1.000
_cell.angle_alpha   90.00
_cell.angle_beta   90.00
_cell.angle_gamma   90.00
#
_symmetry.space_group_name_H-M   'P 1'
#
loop_
_entity.id
_entity.type
_entity.pdbx_description
1 polymer ?
#
loop_
_entity_poly.entity_id
_entity_poly.type
_entity_poly.pdbx_seq_one_letter_code
_entity_poly.pdbx_strand_id
1 'polypeptide(L)'
;MDCTGCQNHNDGPDSAEEGDEEMATIKNCQSQQEVSDIDDFAELAGVVDLLEKMLVFDQNKCIIVDEALCYPYLAPLHDINKEPVCPRPFSFDFDHPYFTEENIKELIYRETVNFNPDPTH
;
A
#
# COMPACT_ATOMS: atom_id res chain seq x y z
N MET A 1 -27.38 16.86 38.39
CA MET A 1 -27.87 15.64 37.72
C MET A 1 -26.65 14.77 37.59
N ASP A 2 -26.47 13.91 38.59
CA ASP A 2 -25.26 13.13 38.77
C ASP A 2 -25.28 11.91 37.86
N CYS A 3 -24.25 11.75 37.04
CA CYS A 3 -24.00 10.55 36.25
C CYS A 3 -23.38 9.47 37.15
N THR A 4 -24.21 8.79 37.94
CA THR A 4 -23.86 7.49 38.53
C THR A 4 -24.06 6.41 37.48
N GLY A 5 -22.98 5.82 36.97
CA GLY A 5 -23.08 4.68 36.06
C GLY A 5 -21.80 4.20 35.35
N CYS A 6 -20.60 4.39 35.91
CA CYS A 6 -19.42 3.66 35.43
C CYS A 6 -19.38 2.29 36.10
N GLN A 7 -20.11 1.31 35.55
CA GLN A 7 -19.91 -0.09 35.90
C GLN A 7 -18.76 -0.65 35.06
N ASN A 8 -17.72 -1.05 35.78
CA ASN A 8 -16.57 -1.82 35.36
C ASN A 8 -16.96 -2.88 34.32
N HIS A 9 -16.54 -2.71 33.07
CA HIS A 9 -16.40 -3.83 32.16
C HIS A 9 -15.07 -4.50 32.49
N ASN A 10 -15.18 -5.73 32.98
CA ASN A 10 -14.07 -6.62 33.23
C ASN A 10 -13.18 -6.72 31.99
N ASP A 11 -11.87 -6.67 32.23
CA ASP A 11 -10.83 -7.12 31.31
C ASP A 11 -11.14 -8.57 30.87
N GLY A 12 -11.67 -8.70 29.65
CA GLY A 12 -11.77 -9.95 28.91
C GLY A 12 -10.52 -10.14 28.04
N PRO A 13 -10.13 -11.39 27.74
CA PRO A 13 -8.84 -11.67 27.14
C PRO A 13 -8.77 -11.16 25.69
N ASP A 14 -7.72 -10.37 25.46
CA ASP A 14 -6.87 -10.31 24.28
C ASP A 14 -7.55 -10.59 22.93
N SER A 15 -7.84 -9.49 22.22
CA SER A 15 -8.34 -9.43 20.84
C SER A 15 -7.28 -9.94 19.85
N ALA A 16 -7.00 -11.24 19.86
CA ALA A 16 -6.02 -11.88 18.97
C ALA A 16 -6.61 -12.98 18.06
N GLU A 17 -7.94 -13.16 18.02
CA GLU A 17 -8.56 -14.28 17.29
C GLU A 17 -9.47 -13.87 16.11
N GLU A 18 -9.35 -12.65 15.57
CA GLU A 18 -10.16 -12.22 14.40
C GLU A 18 -9.40 -12.30 13.06
N GLY A 19 -8.09 -12.59 13.07
CA GLY A 19 -7.25 -12.64 11.86
C GLY A 19 -7.09 -14.01 11.19
N ASP A 20 -7.42 -15.10 11.87
CA ASP A 20 -7.08 -16.45 11.40
C ASP A 20 -8.17 -17.10 10.52
N GLU A 21 -9.44 -16.70 10.68
CA GLU A 21 -10.57 -17.31 9.97
C GLU A 21 -10.73 -16.79 8.53
N GLU A 22 -10.37 -15.53 8.28
CA GLU A 22 -10.39 -14.93 6.94
C GLU A 22 -9.36 -15.61 6.01
N MET A 23 -8.16 -15.89 6.53
CA MET A 23 -7.07 -16.56 5.81
C MET A 23 -7.42 -18.00 5.40
N ALA A 24 -8.33 -18.66 6.12
CA ALA A 24 -8.82 -20.00 5.78
C ALA A 24 -9.81 -19.98 4.59
N THR A 25 -10.65 -18.95 4.50
CA THR A 25 -11.61 -18.79 3.39
C THR A 25 -10.90 -18.47 2.08
N ILE A 26 -9.84 -17.68 2.15
CA ILE A 26 -8.97 -17.31 1.03
C ILE A 26 -8.25 -18.53 0.43
N LYS A 27 -7.75 -19.44 1.27
CA LYS A 27 -7.11 -20.69 0.81
C LYS A 27 -8.05 -21.55 -0.04
N ASN A 28 -9.36 -21.46 0.18
CA ASN A 28 -10.34 -22.23 -0.59
C ASN A 28 -10.49 -21.71 -2.04
N CYS A 29 -10.33 -20.41 -2.27
CA CYS A 29 -10.35 -19.80 -3.62
C CYS A 29 -9.12 -20.13 -4.48
N GLN A 30 -8.02 -20.58 -3.88
CA GLN A 30 -6.77 -20.97 -4.59
C GLN A 30 -6.93 -22.24 -5.43
N SER A 31 -8.08 -22.92 -5.37
CA SER A 31 -8.35 -24.19 -6.05
C SER A 31 -8.78 -24.04 -7.51
N GLN A 32 -8.97 -22.82 -8.03
CA GLN A 32 -9.40 -22.62 -9.42
C GLN A 32 -8.60 -21.50 -10.09
N GLN A 33 -7.52 -21.89 -10.77
CA GLN A 33 -7.11 -21.52 -12.13
C GLN A 33 -5.60 -21.69 -12.27
N GLU A 34 -5.13 -22.91 -12.54
CA GLU A 34 -3.77 -23.10 -13.07
C GLU A 34 -3.75 -22.61 -14.52
N VAL A 35 -2.85 -21.68 -14.84
CA VAL A 35 -2.58 -21.24 -16.22
C VAL A 35 -1.74 -22.30 -16.92
N SER A 36 -2.39 -23.38 -17.36
CA SER A 36 -1.72 -24.57 -17.89
C SER A 36 -1.30 -24.52 -19.37
N ASP A 37 -1.39 -23.37 -20.05
CA ASP A 37 -1.25 -23.32 -21.52
C ASP A 37 -0.15 -22.33 -21.99
N ILE A 38 1.09 -22.46 -21.51
CA ILE A 38 2.23 -21.65 -21.98
C ILE A 38 3.49 -22.53 -22.20
N ASP A 39 3.44 -23.42 -23.18
CA ASP A 39 4.53 -24.37 -23.46
C ASP A 39 5.55 -23.93 -24.54
N ASP A 40 5.60 -22.65 -24.95
CA ASP A 40 6.44 -22.26 -26.11
C ASP A 40 7.34 -21.01 -25.95
N PHE A 41 7.50 -20.43 -24.76
CA PHE A 41 8.40 -19.28 -24.60
C PHE A 41 9.22 -19.34 -23.30
N ALA A 42 10.43 -19.88 -23.38
CA ALA A 42 11.42 -19.79 -22.30
C ALA A 42 11.70 -18.35 -21.85
N GLU A 43 11.49 -17.37 -22.74
CA GLU A 43 11.60 -15.94 -22.45
C GLU A 43 10.44 -15.41 -21.59
N LEU A 44 9.27 -16.07 -21.64
CA LEU A 44 8.11 -15.73 -20.83
C LEU A 44 8.20 -16.31 -19.41
N ALA A 45 9.05 -17.33 -19.17
CA ALA A 45 9.19 -17.94 -17.85
C ALA A 45 9.61 -16.93 -16.77
N GLY A 46 10.52 -15.99 -17.10
CA GLY A 46 10.91 -14.91 -16.17
C GLY A 46 9.82 -13.87 -15.93
N VAL A 47 8.88 -13.72 -16.88
CA VAL A 47 7.71 -12.85 -16.75
C VAL A 47 6.66 -13.50 -15.85
N VAL A 48 6.38 -14.77 -16.10
CA VAL A 48 5.40 -15.55 -15.32
C VAL A 48 5.85 -15.65 -13.87
N ASP A 49 7.11 -15.96 -13.59
CA ASP A 49 7.63 -16.02 -12.20
C ASP A 49 7.52 -14.67 -11.47
N LEU A 50 7.82 -13.56 -12.16
CA LEU A 50 7.63 -12.22 -11.60
C LEU A 50 6.15 -11.94 -11.28
N LEU A 51 5.25 -12.27 -12.22
CA LEU A 51 3.81 -12.06 -12.06
C LEU A 51 3.23 -12.91 -10.92
N GLU A 52 3.63 -14.18 -10.81
CA GLU A 52 3.20 -15.06 -9.72
C GLU A 52 3.57 -14.50 -8.34
N LYS A 53 4.71 -13.83 -8.22
CA LYS A 53 5.17 -13.20 -6.98
C LYS A 53 4.54 -11.84 -6.69
N MET A 54 4.06 -11.13 -7.72
CA MET A 54 3.32 -9.87 -7.57
C MET A 54 1.83 -10.11 -7.26
N LEU A 55 1.25 -11.16 -7.84
CA LEU A 55 -0.19 -11.44 -7.79
C LEU A 55 -0.52 -12.48 -6.71
N VAL A 56 0.10 -12.35 -5.54
CA VAL A 56 -0.21 -13.18 -4.37
C VAL A 56 -1.30 -12.53 -3.52
N PHE A 57 -2.16 -13.36 -2.93
CA PHE A 57 -3.25 -12.87 -2.11
C PHE A 57 -2.76 -12.18 -0.83
N ASP A 58 -1.82 -12.81 -0.13
CA ASP A 58 -1.26 -12.26 1.10
C ASP A 58 -0.28 -11.14 0.76
N GLN A 59 -0.66 -9.89 1.03
CA GLN A 59 0.17 -8.72 0.73
C GLN A 59 1.55 -8.79 1.37
N ASN A 60 1.69 -9.47 2.52
CA ASN A 60 2.99 -9.64 3.19
C ASN A 60 3.92 -10.61 2.45
N LYS A 61 3.38 -11.40 1.52
CA LYS A 61 4.14 -12.33 0.66
C LYS A 61 4.37 -11.77 -0.74
N CYS A 62 3.79 -10.61 -1.06
CA CYS A 62 4.01 -9.96 -2.34
C CYS A 62 5.45 -9.48 -2.42
N ILE A 63 6.10 -9.71 -3.56
CA ILE A 63 7.47 -9.27 -3.80
C ILE A 63 7.58 -7.76 -3.58
N ILE A 64 8.62 -7.34 -2.86
CA ILE A 64 8.90 -5.92 -2.65
C ILE A 64 9.52 -5.29 -3.90
N VAL A 65 9.33 -3.99 -4.09
CA VAL A 65 9.77 -3.27 -5.31
C VAL A 65 11.27 -3.47 -5.58
N ASP A 66 12.11 -3.40 -4.55
CA ASP A 66 13.57 -3.56 -4.69
C ASP A 66 13.96 -4.94 -5.25
N GLU A 67 13.28 -6.00 -4.80
CA GLU A 67 13.48 -7.36 -5.30
C GLU A 67 12.93 -7.51 -6.72
N ALA A 68 11.77 -6.92 -7.00
CA ALA A 68 11.15 -6.96 -8.32
C ALA A 68 12.03 -6.29 -9.39
N LEU A 69 12.65 -5.15 -9.08
CA LEU A 69 13.56 -4.43 -10.00
C LEU A 69 14.79 -5.26 -10.39
N CYS A 70 15.21 -6.20 -9.53
CA CYS A 70 16.33 -7.09 -9.79
C CYS A 70 15.98 -8.30 -10.68
N TYR A 71 14.72 -8.44 -11.14
CA TYR A 71 14.32 -9.58 -11.96
C TYR A 71 14.95 -9.58 -13.36
N PRO A 72 15.29 -10.77 -13.92
CA PRO A 72 15.87 -10.88 -15.27
C PRO A 72 15.04 -10.19 -16.36
N TYR A 73 13.72 -10.17 -16.19
CA TYR A 73 12.81 -9.48 -17.10
C TYR A 73 13.03 -7.96 -17.16
N LEU A 74 13.37 -7.33 -16.03
CA LEU A 74 13.60 -5.88 -15.95
C LEU A 74 15.07 -5.49 -16.14
N ALA A 75 16.00 -6.46 -16.18
CA ALA A 75 17.44 -6.21 -16.27
C ALA A 75 17.88 -5.25 -17.40
N PRO A 76 17.29 -5.27 -18.62
CA PRO A 76 17.66 -4.31 -19.67
C PRO A 76 17.27 -2.86 -19.38
N LEU A 77 16.33 -2.64 -18.45
CA LEU A 77 15.79 -1.33 -18.08
C LEU A 77 16.34 -0.83 -16.73
N HIS A 78 16.73 -1.74 -15.86
CA HIS A 78 17.14 -1.43 -14.48
C HIS A 78 18.48 -0.67 -14.43
N ASP A 79 18.48 0.51 -13.81
CA ASP A 79 19.67 1.33 -13.56
C ASP A 79 19.56 2.03 -12.20
N ILE A 80 20.32 1.54 -11.22
CA ILE A 80 20.31 2.02 -9.83
C ILE A 80 20.59 3.52 -9.70
N ASN A 81 21.32 4.13 -10.65
CA ASN A 81 21.62 5.56 -10.61
C ASN A 81 20.45 6.42 -11.09
N LYS A 82 19.45 5.82 -11.74
CA LYS A 82 18.25 6.48 -12.27
C LYS A 82 16.98 6.15 -11.47
N GLU A 83 17.11 5.37 -10.41
CA GLU A 83 16.01 4.90 -9.56
C GLU A 83 16.22 5.39 -8.10
N PRO A 84 16.13 6.70 -7.83
CA PRO A 84 16.40 7.23 -6.51
C PRO A 84 15.25 6.97 -5.53
N VAL A 85 15.60 6.69 -4.27
CA VAL A 85 14.65 6.65 -3.15
C VAL A 85 14.41 8.06 -2.62
N CYS A 86 13.15 8.39 -2.30
CA CYS A 86 12.83 9.68 -1.68
C CYS A 86 13.47 9.75 -0.27
N PRO A 87 14.37 10.72 0.01
CA PRO A 87 15.07 10.79 1.29
C PRO A 87 14.19 11.22 2.46
N ARG A 88 13.00 11.77 2.18
CA ARG A 88 12.05 12.23 3.20
C ARG A 88 10.71 11.53 3.00
N PRO A 89 10.11 10.99 4.07
CA PRO A 89 8.73 10.52 4.03
C PRO A 89 7.81 11.68 3.62
N PHE A 90 6.75 11.36 2.89
CA PHE A 90 5.68 12.32 2.63
C PHE A 90 4.82 12.45 3.89
N SER A 91 4.51 13.69 4.29
CA SER A 91 3.64 13.94 5.45
C SER A 91 2.19 14.08 5.01
N PHE A 92 1.28 13.44 5.74
CA PHE A 92 -0.18 13.51 5.53
C PHE A 92 -0.88 14.48 6.50
N ASP A 93 -0.15 15.46 7.07
CA ASP A 93 -0.71 16.45 8.01
C ASP A 93 -1.84 17.31 7.41
N PHE A 94 -2.00 17.30 6.09
CA PHE A 94 -3.09 17.98 5.39
C PHE A 94 -4.39 17.16 5.34
N ASP A 95 -4.36 15.87 5.68
CA ASP A 95 -5.50 14.94 5.58
C ASP A 95 -5.97 14.50 6.97
N HIS A 96 -6.44 15.48 7.74
CA HIS A 96 -7.00 15.22 9.07
C HIS A 96 -8.52 15.08 9.00
N PRO A 97 -9.11 14.08 9.69
CA PRO A 97 -10.55 13.79 9.61
C PRO A 97 -11.45 14.90 10.17
N TYR A 98 -10.87 15.84 10.90
CA TYR A 98 -11.57 16.99 11.50
C TYR A 98 -11.42 18.29 10.69
N PHE A 99 -10.77 18.26 9.53
CA PHE A 99 -10.69 19.43 8.66
C PHE A 99 -12.03 19.72 7.97
N THR A 100 -12.43 20.99 8.03
CA THR A 100 -13.59 21.49 7.31
C THR A 100 -13.23 21.88 5.88
N GLU A 101 -14.24 22.13 5.05
CA GLU A 101 -14.06 22.67 3.70
C GLU A 101 -13.22 23.95 3.70
N GLU A 102 -13.44 24.85 4.66
CA GLU A 102 -12.65 26.08 4.82
C GLU A 102 -11.19 25.80 5.14
N ASN A 103 -10.89 24.80 5.97
CA ASN A 103 -9.51 24.43 6.26
C ASN A 103 -8.79 23.94 5.00
N ILE A 104 -9.44 23.10 4.19
CA ILE A 104 -8.88 22.57 2.95
C ILE A 104 -8.68 23.69 1.92
N LYS A 105 -9.67 24.60 1.77
CA LYS A 105 -9.54 25.78 0.90
C LYS A 105 -8.34 26.65 1.27
N GLU A 106 -8.14 26.87 2.57
CA GLU A 106 -6.99 27.64 3.07
C GLU A 106 -5.66 26.94 2.77
N LEU A 107 -5.57 25.62 2.97
CA LEU A 107 -4.37 24.84 2.62
C LEU A 107 -4.03 24.96 1.12
N ILE A 108 -5.03 24.81 0.25
CA ILE A 108 -4.87 24.96 -1.21
C ILE A 108 -4.46 26.39 -1.59
N TYR A 109 -5.11 27.40 -0.99
CA TYR A 109 -4.80 28.80 -1.25
C TYR A 109 -3.36 29.14 -0.85
N ARG A 110 -2.93 28.73 0.34
CA ARG A 110 -1.55 28.93 0.82
C ARG A 110 -0.52 28.30 -0.12
N GLU A 111 -0.77 27.09 -0.60
CA GLU A 111 0.13 26.42 -1.54
C GLU A 111 0.17 27.15 -2.90
N THR A 112 -0.99 27.64 -3.37
CA THR A 112 -1.09 28.43 -4.61
C THR A 112 -0.27 29.71 -4.54
N VAL A 113 -0.39 30.47 -3.44
CA VAL A 113 0.40 31.69 -3.22
C VAL A 113 1.89 31.39 -3.09
N ASN A 114 2.26 30.27 -2.45
CA ASN A 114 3.65 29.84 -2.33
C ASN A 114 4.30 29.55 -3.70
N PHE A 115 3.57 28.93 -4.63
CA PHE A 115 4.05 28.66 -5.99
C PHE A 115 3.94 29.86 -6.95
N ASN A 116 3.02 30.78 -6.70
CA ASN A 116 2.81 31.97 -7.50
C ASN A 116 2.90 33.24 -6.63
N PRO A 117 4.09 33.58 -6.11
CA PRO A 117 4.29 34.81 -5.37
C PRO A 117 4.00 35.99 -6.29
N ASP A 118 3.32 37.02 -5.78
CA ASP A 118 3.09 38.24 -6.54
C ASP A 118 4.44 38.77 -7.07
N PRO A 119 4.55 39.14 -8.36
CA PRO A 119 5.72 39.86 -8.84
C PRO A 119 5.74 41.18 -8.08
N THR A 120 6.62 41.26 -7.08
CA THR A 120 6.85 42.44 -6.25
C THR A 120 6.80 43.70 -7.11
N HIS A 121 5.86 44.59 -6.79
CA HIS A 121 5.65 45.85 -7.48
C HIS A 121 6.83 46.82 -7.32
#